data_AF-A0A7C1ZFP7-F1
#
_entry.id   AF-A0A7C1ZFP7-F1
#
_cell.length_a   1.000
_cell.length_b   1.000
_cell.length_c   1.000
_cell.angle_alpha   90.00
_cell.angle_beta   90.00
_cell.angle_gamma   90.00
#
_symmetry.space_group_name_H-M   'P 1'
#
loop_
_entity.id
_entity.type
_entity.pdbx_description
1 polymer ?
#
loop_
_entity_poly.entity_id
_entity_poly.type
_entity_poly.pdbx_seq_one_letter_code
_entity_poly.pdbx_strand_id
1 'polypeptide(L)'
;VVLDATTEEILGSKSVTGIKLKRGRIIDAEIILIQAGIRPTIDLAKNANLATNRGIVVNEYLETSEKDIFAAGDCIEFKDQIFGIIPACMEQSKIVAASVLGSKNVLYQGTTPKNTLKIVGLELTSIGIIDTSKEEGGGWEILKRADKKDCCYQKLVLKDNKLKGAILFGETDMMSFVYKKMEQDVDKQELRKLLKMYLYRCSNCNTEYDEFLMDKLFNDLPDDWKCKCGASKNQFKKTLKKGNNL
;
A
#
# COMPACT_ATOMS: atom_id res chain seq x y z
N VAL A 1 12.13 -1.50 18.72
CA VAL A 1 12.37 -1.61 17.26
C VAL A 1 13.73 -1.02 16.96
N VAL A 2 14.60 -1.77 16.28
CA VAL A 2 15.90 -1.27 15.83
C VAL A 2 15.82 -1.18 14.31
N LEU A 3 15.90 0.05 13.78
CA LEU A 3 15.89 0.31 12.34
C LEU A 3 17.32 0.35 11.81
N ASP A 4 17.46 0.24 10.48
CA ASP A 4 18.75 0.27 9.76
C ASP A 4 19.79 -0.72 10.31
N ALA A 5 19.31 -1.81 10.90
CA ALA A 5 20.11 -2.91 11.41
C ALA A 5 20.15 -4.04 10.38
N THR A 6 21.34 -4.60 10.17
CA THR A 6 21.53 -5.81 9.37
C THR A 6 22.14 -6.88 10.25
N THR A 7 21.50 -8.03 10.35
CA THR A 7 22.06 -9.20 11.04
C THR A 7 23.23 -9.75 10.23
N GLU A 8 24.37 -9.93 10.89
CA GLU A 8 25.59 -10.54 10.33
C GLU A 8 25.66 -12.03 10.66
N GLU A 9 25.31 -12.41 11.90
CA GLU A 9 25.49 -13.77 12.40
C GLU A 9 24.41 -14.12 13.44
N ILE A 10 23.98 -15.39 13.45
CA ILE A 10 23.21 -15.98 14.54
C ILE A 10 24.19 -16.64 15.51
N LEU A 11 24.16 -16.23 16.77
CA LEU A 11 25.10 -16.68 17.79
C LEU A 11 24.61 -17.94 18.49
N GLY A 12 25.55 -18.78 18.90
CA GLY A 12 25.32 -20.04 19.60
C GLY A 12 25.60 -21.25 18.71
N SER A 13 25.91 -22.38 19.35
CA SER A 13 26.32 -23.60 18.64
C SER A 13 25.20 -24.65 18.59
N LYS A 14 24.72 -25.09 19.77
CA LYS A 14 23.63 -26.06 19.89
C LYS A 14 22.25 -25.40 19.99
N SER A 15 22.21 -24.19 20.55
CA SER A 15 21.02 -23.37 20.71
C SER A 15 21.37 -21.92 20.43
N VAL A 16 20.37 -21.17 19.98
CA VAL A 16 20.50 -19.73 19.76
C VAL A 16 20.78 -19.05 21.10
N THR A 17 21.72 -18.11 21.09
CA THR A 17 22.04 -17.24 22.24
C THR A 17 21.87 -15.75 21.90
N GLY A 18 21.77 -15.42 20.61
CA GLY A 18 21.53 -14.06 20.16
C GLY A 18 21.80 -13.88 18.68
N ILE A 19 21.85 -12.61 18.27
CA ILE A 19 22.30 -12.19 16.95
C ILE A 19 23.39 -11.15 17.08
N LYS A 20 24.34 -11.20 16.15
CA LYS A 20 25.31 -10.11 15.93
C LYS A 20 24.85 -9.29 14.74
N LEU A 21 24.73 -7.99 14.95
CA LEU A 21 24.46 -7.04 13.89
C LEU A 21 25.77 -6.58 13.25
N LYS A 22 25.71 -6.14 11.99
CA LYS A 22 26.80 -5.40 11.35
C LYS A 22 27.20 -4.23 12.26
N ARG A 23 28.51 -3.96 12.34
CA ARG A 23 29.16 -3.03 13.29
C ARG A 23 29.25 -3.54 14.73
N GLY A 24 29.06 -4.84 14.96
CA GLY A 24 29.50 -5.53 16.17
C GLY A 24 28.53 -5.52 17.36
N ARG A 25 27.39 -4.83 17.26
CA ARG A 25 26.36 -4.86 18.32
C ARG A 25 25.77 -6.27 18.43
N ILE A 26 25.68 -6.78 19.66
CA ILE A 26 25.06 -8.07 19.97
C ILE A 26 23.68 -7.82 20.60
N ILE A 27 22.71 -8.66 20.26
CA ILE A 27 21.39 -8.72 20.87
C ILE A 27 21.15 -10.16 21.34
N ASP A 28 21.05 -10.35 22.65
CA ASP A 28 20.77 -11.66 23.23
C ASP A 28 19.34 -12.10 22.90
N ALA A 29 19.17 -13.38 22.54
CA ALA A 29 17.89 -13.96 22.20
C ALA A 29 17.94 -15.48 22.32
N GLU A 30 16.83 -16.10 22.73
CA GLU A 30 16.69 -17.56 22.80
C GLU A 30 15.85 -18.10 21.63
N ILE A 31 15.13 -17.22 20.93
CA ILE A 31 14.30 -17.52 19.76
C ILE A 31 14.57 -16.46 18.70
N ILE A 32 14.77 -16.90 17.46
CA ILE A 32 14.85 -16.03 16.28
C ILE A 32 13.75 -16.42 15.31
N LEU A 33 12.93 -15.44 14.94
CA LEU A 33 11.99 -15.55 13.84
C LEU A 33 12.57 -14.82 12.62
N ILE A 34 12.81 -15.54 11.53
CA ILE A 34 13.33 -14.97 10.29
C ILE A 34 12.15 -14.62 9.38
N GLN A 35 11.96 -13.33 9.12
CA GLN A 35 10.96 -12.80 8.17
C GLN A 35 11.64 -11.83 7.20
N ALA A 36 12.44 -12.38 6.28
CA ALA A 36 13.25 -11.61 5.32
C ALA A 36 12.67 -11.60 3.88
N GLY A 37 11.38 -11.92 3.74
CA GLY A 37 10.69 -12.04 2.45
C GLY A 37 10.58 -13.47 1.94
N ILE A 38 9.98 -13.62 0.76
CA ILE A 38 9.77 -14.90 0.08
C ILE A 38 10.51 -14.94 -1.25
N ARG A 39 10.80 -16.15 -1.73
CA ARG A 39 11.36 -16.39 -3.06
C ARG A 39 10.53 -17.45 -3.79
N PRO A 40 10.14 -17.24 -5.05
CA PRO A 40 9.50 -18.29 -5.86
C PRO A 40 10.32 -19.58 -5.90
N THR A 41 9.66 -20.71 -5.68
CA THR A 41 10.26 -22.04 -5.85
C THR A 41 10.09 -22.45 -7.31
N ILE A 42 11.18 -22.46 -8.07
CA ILE A 42 11.15 -22.61 -9.54
C ILE A 42 12.13 -23.67 -10.07
N ASP A 43 12.73 -24.48 -9.19
CA ASP A 43 13.75 -25.46 -9.57
C ASP A 43 13.21 -26.52 -10.51
N LEU A 44 11.97 -26.97 -10.31
CA LEU A 44 11.31 -27.90 -11.22
C LEU A 44 11.17 -27.32 -12.63
N ALA A 45 10.72 -26.07 -12.74
CA ALA A 45 10.55 -25.37 -14.01
C ALA A 45 11.88 -25.19 -14.74
N LYS A 46 12.94 -24.82 -14.00
CA LYS A 46 14.30 -24.72 -14.54
C LYS A 46 14.81 -26.06 -15.08
N ASN A 47 14.67 -27.12 -14.29
CA ASN A 47 15.10 -28.46 -14.70
C ASN A 47 14.30 -29.00 -15.90
N ALA A 48 13.07 -28.52 -16.09
CA ALA A 48 12.23 -28.81 -17.24
C ALA A 48 12.47 -27.87 -18.44
N ASN A 49 13.47 -26.99 -18.39
CA ASN A 49 13.78 -25.98 -19.42
C ASN A 49 12.65 -24.99 -19.73
N LEU A 50 11.75 -24.72 -18.77
CA LEU A 50 10.77 -23.66 -18.92
C LEU A 50 11.44 -22.28 -18.83
N ALA A 51 10.87 -21.30 -19.51
CA ALA A 51 11.27 -19.90 -19.35
C ALA A 51 11.10 -19.47 -17.89
N THR A 52 12.19 -19.05 -17.26
CA THR A 52 12.22 -18.61 -15.86
C THR A 52 13.10 -17.38 -15.69
N ASN A 53 12.79 -16.55 -14.70
CA ASN A 53 13.61 -15.44 -14.25
C ASN A 53 13.60 -15.39 -12.72
N ARG A 54 12.88 -14.43 -12.11
CA ARG A 54 12.61 -14.43 -10.68
C ARG A 54 11.50 -15.43 -10.35
N GLY A 55 10.57 -15.66 -11.27
CA GLY A 55 9.52 -16.69 -11.23
C GLY A 55 9.47 -17.53 -12.52
N ILE A 56 8.45 -18.40 -12.64
CA ILE A 56 8.08 -19.09 -13.88
C ILE A 56 7.41 -18.07 -14.79
N VAL A 57 8.00 -17.80 -15.95
CA VAL A 57 7.48 -16.79 -16.88
C VAL A 57 6.22 -17.33 -17.54
N VAL A 58 5.14 -16.56 -17.47
CA VAL A 58 3.85 -16.91 -18.07
C VAL A 58 3.27 -15.79 -18.91
N ASN A 59 2.44 -16.16 -19.89
CA ASN A 59 1.66 -15.21 -20.69
C ASN A 59 0.34 -14.83 -19.99
N GLU A 60 -0.51 -14.04 -20.66
CA GLU A 60 -1.80 -13.59 -20.15
C GLU A 60 -2.85 -14.70 -19.97
N TYR A 61 -2.59 -15.90 -20.49
CA TYR A 61 -3.40 -17.10 -20.27
C TYR A 61 -2.83 -18.00 -19.17
N LEU A 62 -1.74 -17.56 -18.51
CA LEU A 62 -0.99 -18.34 -17.52
C LEU A 62 -0.35 -19.62 -18.10
N GLU A 63 -0.09 -19.61 -19.40
CA GLU A 63 0.69 -20.64 -20.10
C GLU A 63 2.17 -20.36 -19.90
N THR A 64 2.96 -21.42 -19.73
CA THR A 64 4.42 -21.32 -19.69
C THR A 64 4.99 -21.29 -21.12
N SER A 65 6.32 -21.36 -21.27
CA SER A 65 6.97 -21.49 -22.58
C SER A 65 6.70 -22.83 -23.27
N GLU A 66 6.25 -23.84 -22.53
CA GLU A 66 5.96 -25.17 -23.05
C GLU A 66 4.47 -25.41 -23.20
N LYS A 67 4.11 -26.10 -24.28
CA LYS A 67 2.72 -26.41 -24.60
C LYS A 67 2.11 -27.30 -23.51
N ASP A 68 0.85 -27.03 -23.19
CA ASP A 68 0.05 -27.78 -22.21
C ASP A 68 0.61 -27.75 -20.77
N ILE A 69 1.61 -26.90 -20.51
CA ILE A 69 2.15 -26.62 -19.18
C ILE A 69 1.77 -25.21 -18.75
N PHE A 70 1.14 -25.11 -17.58
CA PHE A 70 0.64 -23.88 -17.00
C PHE A 70 1.24 -23.66 -15.62
N ALA A 71 1.26 -22.41 -15.16
CA ALA A 71 1.70 -22.09 -13.81
C ALA A 71 0.82 -20.98 -13.22
N ALA A 72 0.58 -21.03 -11.91
CA ALA A 72 -0.18 -20.03 -11.17
C ALA A 72 0.30 -19.97 -9.71
N GLY A 73 -0.02 -18.88 -9.02
CA GLY A 73 0.32 -18.63 -7.63
C GLY A 73 1.65 -17.90 -7.45
N ASP A 74 2.24 -18.04 -6.28
CA ASP A 74 3.44 -17.28 -5.89
C ASP A 74 4.70 -17.62 -6.72
N CYS A 75 4.66 -18.71 -7.48
CA CYS A 75 5.79 -19.15 -8.29
C CYS A 75 5.90 -18.42 -9.64
N ILE A 76 4.87 -17.71 -10.10
CA ILE A 76 4.85 -17.12 -11.43
C ILE A 76 5.43 -15.71 -11.48
N GLU A 77 5.94 -15.38 -12.66
CA GLU A 77 6.31 -14.04 -13.08
C GLU A 77 5.48 -13.67 -14.30
N PHE A 78 4.73 -12.58 -14.21
CA PHE A 78 3.92 -12.04 -15.30
C PHE A 78 4.33 -10.60 -15.55
N LYS A 79 4.82 -10.29 -16.76
CA LYS A 79 5.33 -8.96 -17.13
C LYS A 79 6.34 -8.42 -16.10
N ASP A 80 7.37 -9.22 -15.81
CA ASP A 80 8.46 -8.92 -14.86
C ASP A 80 8.02 -8.73 -13.39
N GLN A 81 6.76 -9.05 -13.07
CA GLN A 81 6.18 -8.88 -11.74
C GLN A 81 5.87 -10.22 -11.07
N ILE A 82 6.26 -10.33 -9.80
CA ILE A 82 5.82 -11.38 -8.87
C ILE A 82 4.89 -10.75 -7.85
N PHE A 83 3.73 -11.37 -7.63
CA PHE A 83 2.71 -10.82 -6.72
C PHE A 83 2.85 -11.34 -5.30
N GLY A 84 2.98 -12.67 -5.09
CA GLY A 84 3.22 -13.24 -3.76
C GLY A 84 2.09 -12.99 -2.75
N ILE A 85 0.84 -12.89 -3.23
CA ILE A 85 -0.32 -12.50 -2.41
C ILE A 85 -1.57 -13.33 -2.77
N ILE A 86 -2.43 -13.52 -1.78
CA ILE A 86 -3.68 -14.30 -1.90
C ILE A 86 -4.59 -13.80 -3.04
N PRO A 87 -4.86 -12.48 -3.20
CA PRO A 87 -5.72 -12.00 -4.29
C PRO A 87 -5.21 -12.43 -5.67
N ALA A 88 -3.89 -12.42 -5.87
CA ALA A 88 -3.29 -12.81 -7.13
C ALA A 88 -3.48 -14.30 -7.39
N CYS A 89 -3.25 -15.16 -6.38
CA CYS A 89 -3.50 -16.59 -6.48
C CYS A 89 -4.96 -16.89 -6.87
N MET A 90 -5.93 -16.17 -6.29
CA MET A 90 -7.35 -16.35 -6.57
C MET A 90 -7.73 -15.93 -8.00
N GLU A 91 -7.22 -14.80 -8.48
CA GLU A 91 -7.45 -14.34 -9.86
C GLU A 91 -6.80 -15.29 -10.87
N GLN A 92 -5.55 -15.66 -10.62
CA GLN A 92 -4.77 -16.55 -11.48
C GLN A 92 -5.42 -17.93 -11.59
N SER A 93 -5.92 -18.47 -10.48
CA SER A 93 -6.58 -19.79 -10.45
C SER A 93 -7.80 -19.86 -11.39
N LYS A 94 -8.57 -18.77 -11.51
CA LYS A 94 -9.73 -18.73 -12.42
C LYS A 94 -9.29 -18.72 -13.88
N ILE A 95 -8.22 -17.99 -14.19
CA ILE A 95 -7.72 -17.83 -15.55
C ILE A 95 -7.03 -19.10 -16.01
N VAL A 96 -6.15 -19.68 -15.20
CA VAL A 96 -5.47 -20.94 -15.55
C VAL A 96 -6.46 -22.07 -15.75
N ALA A 97 -7.52 -22.14 -14.93
CA ALA A 97 -8.58 -23.14 -15.12
C ALA A 97 -9.31 -22.96 -16.46
N ALA A 98 -9.62 -21.72 -16.87
CA ALA A 98 -10.21 -21.44 -18.16
C ALA A 98 -9.27 -21.83 -19.31
N SER A 99 -8.00 -21.47 -19.22
CA SER A 99 -6.97 -21.79 -20.22
C SER A 99 -6.76 -23.30 -20.39
N VAL A 100 -6.69 -24.05 -19.30
CA VAL A 100 -6.60 -25.53 -19.32
C VAL A 100 -7.81 -26.15 -20.02
N LEU A 101 -9.00 -25.55 -19.89
CA LEU A 101 -10.23 -25.98 -20.57
C LEU A 101 -10.33 -25.49 -22.03
N GLY A 102 -9.29 -24.80 -22.55
CA GLY A 102 -9.29 -24.23 -23.90
C GLY A 102 -10.13 -22.96 -24.05
N SER A 103 -10.59 -22.36 -22.95
CA SER A 103 -11.35 -21.10 -22.96
C SER A 103 -10.43 -19.90 -22.77
N LYS A 104 -10.10 -19.21 -23.86
CA LYS A 104 -9.21 -18.05 -23.90
C LYS A 104 -9.95 -16.70 -23.88
N ASN A 105 -11.07 -16.64 -23.17
CA ASN A 105 -11.97 -15.48 -23.18
C ASN A 105 -11.64 -14.42 -22.12
N VAL A 106 -10.75 -14.75 -21.17
CA VAL A 106 -10.34 -13.86 -20.08
C VAL A 106 -8.83 -13.84 -20.01
N LEU A 107 -8.26 -12.64 -20.01
CA LEU A 107 -6.83 -12.41 -19.96
C LEU A 107 -6.44 -11.99 -18.54
N TYR A 108 -5.31 -12.49 -18.05
CA TYR A 108 -4.68 -11.98 -16.84
C TYR A 108 -4.02 -10.63 -17.15
N GLN A 109 -4.43 -9.59 -16.44
CA GLN A 109 -3.91 -8.23 -16.60
C GLN A 109 -2.88 -7.86 -15.52
N GLY A 110 -2.56 -8.82 -14.63
CA GLY A 110 -1.91 -8.54 -13.36
C GLY A 110 -2.92 -8.22 -12.26
N THR A 111 -2.52 -8.41 -11.02
CA THR A 111 -3.38 -8.17 -9.85
C THR A 111 -3.01 -6.87 -9.17
N THR A 112 -4.00 -6.02 -8.91
CA THR A 112 -3.81 -4.84 -8.05
C THR A 112 -3.41 -5.29 -6.65
N PRO A 113 -2.19 -4.97 -6.16
CA PRO A 113 -1.74 -5.44 -4.85
C PRO A 113 -2.69 -4.99 -3.75
N LYS A 114 -3.10 -5.92 -2.88
CA LYS A 114 -4.00 -5.66 -1.77
C LYS A 114 -3.56 -6.52 -0.59
N ASN A 115 -3.11 -5.85 0.47
CA ASN A 115 -2.69 -6.50 1.70
C ASN A 115 -3.41 -5.87 2.88
N THR A 116 -4.00 -6.72 3.73
CA THR A 116 -4.60 -6.30 4.99
C THR A 116 -3.87 -7.01 6.12
N LEU A 117 -3.20 -6.23 6.96
CA LEU A 117 -2.58 -6.71 8.20
C LEU A 117 -3.60 -6.52 9.32
N LYS A 118 -4.00 -7.64 9.92
CA LYS A 118 -4.83 -7.66 11.13
C LYS A 118 -3.94 -8.03 12.31
N ILE A 119 -3.58 -7.04 13.10
CA ILE A 119 -2.97 -7.25 14.42
C ILE A 119 -4.01 -6.80 15.45
N VAL A 120 -3.98 -7.38 16.66
CA VAL A 120 -4.92 -7.00 17.72
C VAL A 120 -4.91 -5.48 17.93
N GLY A 121 -6.05 -4.83 17.71
CA GLY A 121 -6.23 -3.39 17.86
C GLY A 121 -5.77 -2.53 16.66
N LEU A 122 -5.20 -3.14 15.61
CA LEU A 122 -4.68 -2.44 14.43
C LEU A 122 -5.17 -3.08 13.13
N GLU A 123 -6.03 -2.38 12.41
CA GLU A 123 -6.38 -2.71 11.04
C GLU A 123 -5.60 -1.81 10.08
N LEU A 124 -4.72 -2.41 9.29
CA LEU A 124 -3.96 -1.74 8.24
C LEU A 124 -4.28 -2.39 6.90
N THR A 125 -4.73 -1.61 5.94
CA THR A 125 -4.91 -2.06 4.55
C THR A 125 -4.15 -1.15 3.60
N SER A 126 -3.36 -1.75 2.71
CA SER A 126 -2.70 -1.07 1.59
C SER A 126 -3.19 -1.66 0.27
N ILE A 127 -3.55 -0.80 -0.69
CA ILE A 127 -4.10 -1.21 -1.99
C ILE A 127 -3.43 -0.40 -3.09
N GLY A 128 -3.06 -1.05 -4.19
CA GLY A 128 -2.55 -0.41 -5.40
C GLY A 128 -1.22 0.33 -5.20
N ILE A 129 -1.05 1.43 -5.94
CA ILE A 129 0.16 2.26 -5.92
C ILE A 129 0.13 3.17 -4.70
N ILE A 130 0.90 2.82 -3.68
CA ILE A 130 0.99 3.58 -2.43
C ILE A 130 2.21 4.50 -2.37
N ASP A 131 3.19 4.34 -3.24
CA ASP A 131 4.40 5.17 -3.32
C ASP A 131 4.60 5.58 -4.78
N THR A 132 4.49 6.88 -5.05
CA THR A 132 4.59 7.45 -6.39
C THR A 132 6.03 7.80 -6.76
N SER A 133 7.01 7.62 -5.86
CA SER A 133 8.41 8.00 -6.11
C SER A 133 9.08 7.20 -7.22
N LYS A 134 8.53 6.02 -7.54
CA LYS A 134 9.01 5.12 -8.60
C LYS A 134 8.19 5.22 -9.88
N GLU A 135 7.16 6.07 -9.90
CA GLU A 135 6.24 6.18 -11.02
C GLU A 135 6.67 7.29 -11.98
N GLU A 136 6.58 7.01 -13.28
CA GLU A 136 6.88 7.99 -14.32
C GLU A 136 5.66 8.88 -14.64
N GLY A 137 5.97 10.09 -15.10
CA GLY A 137 4.98 11.09 -15.54
C GLY A 137 4.40 11.96 -14.41
N GLY A 138 3.76 13.06 -14.81
CA GLY A 138 3.05 13.97 -13.90
C GLY A 138 1.63 13.50 -13.57
N GLY A 139 0.82 14.39 -12.97
CA GLY A 139 -0.61 14.15 -12.72
C GLY A 139 -0.92 13.37 -11.44
N TRP A 140 0.10 13.04 -10.64
CA TRP A 140 -0.06 12.37 -9.35
C TRP A 140 -0.46 13.35 -8.25
N GLU A 141 -1.48 12.98 -7.48
CA GLU A 141 -1.95 13.72 -6.31
C GLU A 141 -2.04 12.78 -5.12
N ILE A 142 -1.68 13.28 -3.93
CA ILE A 142 -1.74 12.49 -2.71
C ILE A 142 -2.54 13.24 -1.66
N LEU A 143 -3.64 12.65 -1.22
CA LEU A 143 -4.45 13.14 -0.11
C LEU A 143 -4.10 12.33 1.14
N LYS A 144 -3.81 13.01 2.26
CA LYS A 144 -3.43 12.34 3.52
C LYS A 144 -4.17 12.91 4.72
N ARG A 145 -4.60 12.03 5.62
CA ARG A 145 -5.01 12.34 6.98
C ARG A 145 -4.17 11.52 7.94
N ALA A 146 -3.63 12.16 8.96
CA ALA A 146 -2.92 11.50 10.04
C ALA A 146 -3.36 12.10 11.39
N ASP A 147 -3.85 11.25 12.29
CA ASP A 147 -4.16 11.61 13.66
C ASP A 147 -3.52 10.62 14.63
N LYS A 148 -2.56 11.11 15.42
CA LYS A 148 -1.88 10.27 16.41
C LYS A 148 -2.78 9.96 17.61
N LYS A 149 -3.73 10.82 17.96
CA LYS A 149 -4.61 10.60 19.11
C LYS A 149 -5.60 9.48 18.82
N ASP A 150 -6.15 9.50 17.62
CA ASP A 150 -7.13 8.50 17.16
C ASP A 150 -6.47 7.27 16.51
N CYS A 151 -5.12 7.19 16.53
CA CYS A 151 -4.33 6.14 15.86
C CYS A 151 -4.77 5.91 14.40
N CYS A 152 -5.04 6.99 13.67
CA CYS A 152 -5.61 6.96 12.33
C CYS A 152 -4.59 7.48 11.30
N TYR A 153 -4.40 6.72 10.23
CA TYR A 153 -3.64 7.17 9.07
C TYR A 153 -4.35 6.73 7.79
N GLN A 154 -4.66 7.70 6.94
CA GLN A 154 -5.33 7.49 5.68
C GLN A 154 -4.53 8.23 4.60
N LYS A 155 -4.18 7.53 3.53
CA LYS A 155 -3.51 8.09 2.35
C LYS A 155 -4.26 7.59 1.13
N LEU A 156 -4.61 8.49 0.24
CA LEU A 156 -5.16 8.18 -1.08
C LEU A 156 -4.18 8.71 -2.13
N VAL A 157 -3.93 7.92 -3.16
CA VAL A 157 -3.06 8.25 -4.28
C VAL A 157 -3.93 8.30 -5.53
N LEU A 158 -3.93 9.46 -6.18
CA LEU A 158 -4.67 9.70 -7.41
C LEU A 158 -3.70 9.93 -8.57
N LYS A 159 -4.08 9.53 -9.77
CA LYS A 159 -3.44 9.94 -11.03
C LYS A 159 -4.51 10.36 -12.02
N ASP A 160 -4.43 11.58 -12.54
CA ASP A 160 -5.39 12.10 -13.52
C ASP A 160 -6.85 11.92 -13.06
N ASN A 161 -7.12 12.24 -11.79
CA ASN A 161 -8.42 12.09 -11.13
C ASN A 161 -8.94 10.66 -10.93
N LYS A 162 -8.10 9.63 -11.14
CA LYS A 162 -8.42 8.23 -10.84
C LYS A 162 -7.74 7.75 -9.57
N LEU A 163 -8.44 6.94 -8.77
CA LEU A 163 -7.87 6.34 -7.56
C LEU A 163 -6.91 5.20 -7.93
N LYS A 164 -5.61 5.39 -7.66
CA LYS A 164 -4.54 4.43 -7.98
C LYS A 164 -4.03 3.66 -6.77
N GLY A 165 -4.25 4.17 -5.57
CA GLY A 165 -3.90 3.44 -4.36
C GLY A 165 -4.36 4.09 -3.08
N ALA A 166 -4.27 3.32 -1.99
CA ALA A 166 -4.64 3.77 -0.68
C ALA A 166 -3.85 3.06 0.42
N ILE A 167 -3.64 3.76 1.55
CA ILE A 167 -3.28 3.19 2.83
C ILE A 167 -4.36 3.62 3.82
N LEU A 168 -5.01 2.66 4.49
CA LEU A 168 -6.01 2.91 5.51
C LEU A 168 -5.59 2.21 6.79
N PHE A 169 -5.48 2.98 7.87
CA PHE A 169 -5.06 2.52 9.18
C PHE A 169 -5.98 3.08 10.26
N GLY A 170 -6.45 2.20 11.15
CA GLY A 170 -7.33 2.54 12.27
C GLY A 170 -8.80 2.62 11.85
N GLU A 171 -9.18 3.58 11.02
CA GLU A 171 -10.57 3.77 10.56
C GLU A 171 -10.89 3.01 9.26
N THR A 172 -11.98 2.25 9.25
CA THR A 172 -12.41 1.39 8.12
C THR A 172 -13.48 2.00 7.22
N ASP A 173 -14.05 3.16 7.56
CA ASP A 173 -15.21 3.74 6.83
C ASP A 173 -14.96 3.91 5.32
N MET A 174 -13.71 4.22 4.94
CA MET A 174 -13.32 4.38 3.54
C MET A 174 -13.05 3.07 2.79
N MET A 175 -12.99 1.93 3.46
CA MET A 175 -12.62 0.66 2.84
C MET A 175 -13.53 0.31 1.65
N SER A 176 -14.84 0.40 1.85
CA SER A 176 -15.84 0.08 0.81
C SER A 176 -15.70 1.00 -0.40
N PHE A 177 -15.54 2.31 -0.16
CA PHE A 177 -15.33 3.29 -1.21
C PHE A 177 -14.06 2.96 -2.01
N VAL A 178 -12.94 2.77 -1.34
CA VAL A 178 -11.66 2.47 -2.00
C VAL A 178 -11.77 1.22 -2.84
N TYR A 179 -12.33 0.11 -2.32
CA TYR A 179 -12.51 -1.12 -3.10
C TYR A 179 -13.35 -0.91 -4.36
N LYS A 180 -14.42 -0.12 -4.27
CA LYS A 180 -15.32 0.13 -5.39
C LYS A 180 -14.72 1.05 -6.45
N LYS A 181 -13.87 2.00 -6.04
CA LYS A 181 -13.38 3.10 -6.87
C LYS A 181 -11.94 2.95 -7.35
N MET A 182 -11.23 1.88 -7.00
CA MET A 182 -9.91 1.58 -7.58
C MET A 182 -9.97 1.65 -9.11
N GLU A 183 -8.99 2.33 -9.71
CA GLU A 183 -8.84 2.57 -11.15
C GLU A 183 -9.97 3.40 -11.81
N GLN A 184 -10.94 3.90 -11.03
CA GLN A 184 -12.04 4.71 -11.52
C GLN A 184 -11.86 6.19 -11.19
N ASP A 185 -12.53 7.04 -11.95
CA ASP A 185 -12.64 8.46 -11.65
C ASP A 185 -13.36 8.67 -10.31
N VAL A 186 -12.83 9.61 -9.54
CA VAL A 186 -13.32 9.96 -8.21
C VAL A 186 -13.70 11.43 -8.16
N ASP A 187 -14.76 11.72 -7.42
CA ASP A 187 -15.08 13.09 -7.05
C ASP A 187 -14.18 13.50 -5.88
N LYS A 188 -13.35 14.52 -6.10
CA LYS A 188 -12.45 15.03 -5.08
C LYS A 188 -13.22 15.59 -3.87
N GLN A 189 -14.41 16.17 -4.07
CA GLN A 189 -15.23 16.66 -2.96
C GLN A 189 -15.74 15.48 -2.11
N GLU A 190 -16.15 14.38 -2.73
CA GLU A 190 -16.54 13.16 -2.01
C GLU A 190 -15.36 12.59 -1.21
N LEU A 191 -14.16 12.54 -1.81
CA LEU A 191 -12.95 12.07 -1.13
C LEU A 191 -12.59 12.92 0.08
N ARG A 192 -12.62 14.25 -0.06
CA ARG A 192 -12.34 15.17 1.06
C ARG A 192 -13.36 15.01 2.19
N LYS A 193 -14.60 14.62 1.87
CA LYS A 193 -15.66 14.35 2.87
C LYS A 193 -15.35 13.08 3.64
N LEU A 194 -15.01 12.02 2.92
CA LEU A 194 -14.70 10.71 3.49
C LEU A 194 -13.42 10.72 4.33
N LEU A 195 -12.44 11.53 3.95
CA LEU A 195 -11.22 11.75 4.72
C LEU A 195 -11.48 12.51 6.03
N LYS A 196 -12.69 13.03 6.31
CA LYS A 196 -13.01 13.81 7.52
C LYS A 196 -11.95 14.90 7.80
N MET A 197 -11.61 15.66 6.75
CA MET A 197 -10.55 16.68 6.81
C MET A 197 -10.89 17.78 7.82
N TYR A 198 -9.86 18.47 8.32
CA TYR A 198 -10.03 19.35 9.48
C TYR A 198 -10.45 20.76 9.08
N LEU A 199 -11.19 21.40 9.98
CA LEU A 199 -11.45 22.82 9.96
C LEU A 199 -10.45 23.49 10.90
N TYR A 200 -9.68 24.44 10.39
CA TYR A 200 -8.80 25.27 11.22
C TYR A 200 -9.43 26.63 11.39
N ARG A 201 -9.63 27.07 12.63
CA ARG A 201 -10.21 28.38 12.92
C ARG A 201 -9.17 29.31 13.51
N CYS A 202 -8.98 30.47 12.90
CA CYS A 202 -8.08 31.50 13.42
C CYS A 202 -8.55 31.97 14.79
N SER A 203 -7.68 31.91 15.80
CA SER A 203 -8.04 32.34 17.16
C SER A 203 -8.23 33.85 17.29
N ASN A 204 -7.76 34.64 16.31
CA ASN A 204 -7.85 36.10 16.34
C ASN A 204 -9.14 36.63 15.70
N CYS A 205 -9.42 36.22 14.45
CA CYS A 205 -10.55 36.74 13.68
C CYS A 205 -11.63 35.70 13.35
N ASN A 206 -11.52 34.48 13.90
CA ASN A 206 -12.40 33.34 13.63
C ASN A 206 -12.51 32.93 12.15
N THR A 207 -11.64 33.44 11.26
CA THR A 207 -11.59 32.98 9.88
C THR A 207 -11.30 31.49 9.84
N GLU A 208 -12.11 30.77 9.09
CA GLU A 208 -11.99 29.33 8.92
C GLU A 208 -11.15 29.02 7.68
N TYR A 209 -10.22 28.10 7.84
CA TYR A 209 -9.55 27.40 6.78
C TYR A 209 -10.10 25.99 6.77
N ASP A 210 -11.10 25.78 5.92
CA ASP A 210 -11.70 24.47 5.72
C ASP A 210 -10.87 23.69 4.73
N GLU A 211 -10.09 22.71 5.19
CA GLU A 211 -9.29 21.86 4.30
C GLU A 211 -10.17 21.10 3.28
N PHE A 212 -11.49 20.99 3.52
CA PHE A 212 -12.45 20.45 2.55
C PHE A 212 -12.60 21.33 1.30
N LEU A 213 -12.55 22.66 1.48
CA LEU A 213 -12.81 23.65 0.43
C LEU A 213 -11.54 24.18 -0.24
N MET A 214 -10.37 23.83 0.29
CA MET A 214 -9.09 24.36 -0.13
C MET A 214 -8.31 23.35 -0.97
N ASP A 215 -7.51 23.85 -1.93
CA ASP A 215 -6.65 23.02 -2.78
C ASP A 215 -5.33 22.62 -2.11
N LYS A 216 -5.03 23.18 -0.93
CA LYS A 216 -3.86 22.83 -0.13
C LYS A 216 -4.32 22.44 1.28
N LEU A 217 -3.63 21.48 1.90
CA LEU A 217 -3.81 21.18 3.31
C LEU A 217 -3.27 22.34 4.14
N PHE A 218 -3.87 22.58 5.30
CA PHE A 218 -3.43 23.66 6.19
C PHE A 218 -1.96 23.46 6.59
N ASN A 219 -1.55 22.21 6.87
CA ASN A 219 -0.18 21.90 7.23
C ASN A 219 0.82 22.11 6.08
N ASP A 220 0.39 22.05 4.83
CA ASP A 220 1.24 22.23 3.65
C ASP A 220 1.36 23.72 3.22
N LEU A 221 0.68 24.63 3.93
CA LEU A 221 0.87 26.07 3.74
C LEU A 221 2.29 26.49 4.17
N PRO A 222 2.93 27.44 3.46
CA PRO A 222 4.23 28.01 3.85
C PRO A 222 4.26 28.49 5.32
N ASP A 223 5.42 28.45 5.96
CA ASP A 223 5.57 28.88 7.36
C ASP A 223 5.31 30.38 7.56
N ASP A 224 5.52 31.18 6.51
CA ASP A 224 5.23 32.61 6.47
C ASP A 224 3.77 32.92 6.06
N TRP A 225 2.94 31.90 5.80
CA TRP A 225 1.53 32.09 5.49
C TRP A 225 0.80 32.76 6.65
N LYS A 226 0.00 33.77 6.33
CA LYS A 226 -0.79 34.54 7.29
C LYS A 226 -2.27 34.46 6.97
N CYS A 227 -3.06 34.47 8.04
CA CYS A 227 -4.48 34.75 7.96
C CYS A 227 -4.71 36.15 7.36
N LYS A 228 -5.92 36.40 6.84
CA LYS A 228 -6.37 37.72 6.38
C LYS A 228 -6.23 38.81 7.45
N CYS A 229 -6.28 38.45 8.74
CA CYS A 229 -6.07 39.38 9.86
C CYS A 229 -4.60 39.57 10.27
N GLY A 230 -3.64 38.97 9.53
CA GLY A 230 -2.21 39.02 9.86
C GLY A 230 -1.74 37.97 10.87
N ALA A 231 -2.66 37.19 11.46
CA ALA A 231 -2.30 36.11 12.38
C ALA A 231 -1.50 35.00 11.69
N SER A 232 -0.49 34.47 12.39
CA SER A 232 0.34 33.36 11.94
C SER A 232 -0.43 32.02 11.96
N LYS A 233 0.09 31.04 11.22
CA LYS A 233 -0.44 29.66 11.15
C LYS A 233 -0.64 29.03 12.54
N ASN A 234 0.24 29.33 13.48
CA ASN A 234 0.28 28.82 14.86
C ASN A 234 -0.95 29.25 15.68
N GLN A 235 -1.61 30.32 15.26
CA GLN A 235 -2.77 30.90 15.94
C GLN A 235 -4.09 30.26 15.48
N PHE A 236 -4.06 29.22 14.64
CA PHE A 236 -5.25 28.46 14.28
C PHE A 236 -5.47 27.28 15.21
N LYS A 237 -6.72 27.07 15.61
CA LYS A 237 -7.15 25.89 16.35
C LYS A 237 -7.73 24.87 15.39
N LYS A 238 -7.22 23.64 15.48
CA LYS A 238 -7.67 22.48 14.72
C LYS A 238 -8.96 21.95 15.32
N THR A 239 -9.98 21.75 14.49
CA THR A 239 -11.24 21.12 14.86
C THR A 239 -11.62 20.08 13.83
N LEU A 240 -12.05 18.89 14.27
CA LEU A 240 -12.76 17.97 13.38
C LEU A 240 -14.06 18.66 12.99
N LYS A 241 -14.31 18.80 11.69
CA LYS A 241 -15.65 19.16 11.25
C LYS A 241 -16.51 17.96 11.63
N LYS A 242 -17.28 18.07 12.73
CA LYS A 242 -18.31 17.07 13.05
C LYS A 242 -19.16 16.99 11.78
N GLY A 243 -19.10 15.85 11.10
CA GLY A 243 -20.00 15.60 9.98
C GLY A 243 -21.40 15.89 10.51
N ASN A 244 -22.13 16.79 9.87
CA ASN A 244 -23.56 16.90 10.15
C ASN A 244 -24.11 15.48 10.02
N ASN A 245 -24.67 14.95 11.11
CA ASN A 245 -25.50 13.77 11.06
C ASN A 245 -26.56 14.05 9.99
N LEU A 246 -26.44 13.35 8.86
CA LEU A 246 -27.56 13.10 7.97
C LEU A 246 -28.32 11.91 8.54
#